data_AF-A0A2X1Q031-F1
#
_entry.id   AF-A0A2X1Q031-F1
#
_cell.length_a   1.000
_cell.length_b   1.000
_cell.length_c   1.000
_cell.angle_alpha   90.00
_cell.angle_beta   90.00
_cell.angle_gamma   90.00
#
_symmetry.space_group_name_H-M   'P 1'
#
loop_
_entity.id
_entity.type
_entity.pdbx_description
1 polymer ?
#
loop_
_entity_poly.entity_id
_entity_poly.type
_entity_poly.pdbx_seq_one_letter_code
_entity_poly.pdbx_strand_id
1 'polypeptide(L)'
;MQYETTKIVDENHVLQQAFLNELDEKLWSSADKLRQQLDAANYKHIVLGLIFLKYISDNFTHQQEKIQAELSDVENPLYLDRTFFDTKEEYQEALTAELENRDYYTADNVFWVPASARWQALQEVSILNTGAELPWGGKFSGVAKLIDDAFDAIEKDNEKLKGVLQRISGYAVNEDTLRGLIILFSDTNFTRPTYNGEPVHLGAKDILGHVYEYFLGRFAQAEGKRGGQYFTPKSIVSLIVEMLEPYSGRVYDPAMGSGGFFVQTERFITAHQGNINNVSIYGQEFNPTTWKLAAMNMAIRGIDYDFGKHNADSFTQPQHIDKKMDFIMANPPFNISDLVERIPCR
;
A
#
# COMPACT_ATOMS: atom_id res chain seq x y z
N MET A 1 28.46 23.51 13.64
CA MET A 1 27.76 23.18 12.38
C MET A 1 27.67 21.68 12.13
N GLN A 2 28.67 20.95 11.57
CA GLN A 2 28.51 19.49 11.30
C GLN A 2 28.10 18.65 12.54
N TYR A 3 28.62 18.95 13.73
CA TYR A 3 28.26 18.25 14.97
C TYR A 3 26.82 18.51 15.47
N GLU A 4 26.29 19.72 15.27
CA GLU A 4 24.90 20.04 15.66
C GLU A 4 23.90 19.46 14.67
N THR A 5 24.21 19.51 13.37
CA THR A 5 23.36 18.92 12.33
C THR A 5 23.28 17.39 12.49
N THR A 6 24.38 16.72 12.86
CA THR A 6 24.38 15.27 13.08
C THR A 6 23.55 14.87 14.32
N LYS A 7 23.62 15.65 15.41
CA LYS A 7 22.79 15.43 16.61
C LYS A 7 21.29 15.60 16.36
N ILE A 8 20.91 16.63 15.60
CA ILE A 8 19.50 16.91 15.29
C ILE A 8 18.90 15.83 14.37
N VAL A 9 19.68 15.29 13.44
CA VAL A 9 19.25 14.16 12.59
C VAL A 9 19.07 12.88 13.40
N ASP A 10 19.96 12.61 14.36
CA ASP A 10 19.90 11.44 15.23
C ASP A 10 18.69 11.51 16.20
N GLU A 11 18.42 12.68 16.80
CA GLU A 11 17.26 12.88 17.69
C GLU A 11 15.91 12.77 16.95
N ASN A 12 15.80 13.32 15.73
CA ASN A 12 14.60 13.17 14.91
C ASN A 12 14.36 11.72 14.49
N HIS A 13 15.43 10.99 14.11
CA HIS A 13 15.31 9.58 13.74
C HIS A 13 14.86 8.70 14.92
N VAL A 14 15.39 8.95 16.12
CA VAL A 14 14.99 8.24 17.34
C VAL A 14 13.51 8.48 17.66
N LEU A 15 13.03 9.72 17.56
CA LEU A 15 11.61 10.05 17.78
C LEU A 15 10.70 9.37 16.75
N GLN A 16 11.07 9.41 15.46
CA GLN A 16 10.33 8.72 14.39
C GLN A 16 10.25 7.21 14.66
N GLN A 17 11.37 6.58 15.00
CA GLN A 17 11.40 5.14 15.25
C GLN A 17 10.59 4.76 16.50
N ALA A 18 10.67 5.55 17.57
CA ALA A 18 9.87 5.34 18.78
C ALA A 18 8.36 5.43 18.48
N PHE A 19 7.95 6.47 17.75
CA PHE A 19 6.57 6.64 17.29
C PHE A 19 6.09 5.43 16.46
N LEU A 20 6.89 5.00 15.47
CA LEU A 20 6.54 3.86 14.62
C LEU A 20 6.41 2.56 15.42
N ASN A 21 7.34 2.30 16.35
CA ASN A 21 7.28 1.10 17.19
C ASN A 21 6.04 1.07 18.09
N GLU A 22 5.68 2.22 18.70
CA GLU A 22 4.49 2.31 19.54
C GLU A 22 3.20 2.18 18.73
N LEU A 23 3.16 2.81 17.55
CA LEU A 23 2.07 2.72 16.61
C LEU A 23 1.84 1.27 16.15
N ASP A 24 2.91 0.58 15.76
CA ASP A 24 2.90 -0.82 15.33
C ASP A 24 2.33 -1.74 16.43
N GLU A 25 2.83 -1.63 17.65
CA GLU A 25 2.36 -2.43 18.79
C GLU A 25 0.89 -2.10 19.14
N LYS A 26 0.51 -0.82 19.12
CA LYS A 26 -0.87 -0.40 19.37
C LYS A 26 -1.82 -0.96 18.33
N LEU A 27 -1.50 -0.82 17.05
CA LEU A 27 -2.35 -1.29 15.95
C LEU A 27 -2.43 -2.82 15.94
N TRP A 28 -1.30 -3.52 16.07
CA TRP A 28 -1.27 -4.98 16.08
C TRP A 28 -2.01 -5.56 17.27
N SER A 29 -1.76 -5.07 18.50
CA SER A 29 -2.43 -5.58 19.69
C SER A 29 -3.95 -5.34 19.66
N SER A 30 -4.39 -4.23 19.06
CA SER A 30 -5.80 -3.94 18.89
C SER A 30 -6.44 -4.81 17.80
N ALA A 31 -5.77 -4.99 16.66
CA ALA A 31 -6.23 -5.86 15.60
C ALA A 31 -6.28 -7.34 16.05
N ASP A 32 -5.25 -7.84 16.74
CA ASP A 32 -5.22 -9.23 17.22
C ASP A 32 -6.35 -9.52 18.23
N LYS A 33 -6.75 -8.54 19.05
CA LYS A 33 -7.95 -8.67 19.91
C LYS A 33 -9.24 -8.83 19.11
N LEU A 34 -9.35 -8.15 17.96
CA LEU A 34 -10.51 -8.21 17.07
C LEU A 34 -10.55 -9.48 16.21
N ARG A 35 -9.41 -10.19 16.08
CA ARG A 35 -9.28 -11.43 15.29
C ARG A 35 -10.24 -12.54 15.74
N GLN A 36 -10.61 -12.58 17.02
CA GLN A 36 -11.49 -13.60 17.62
C GLN A 36 -11.03 -15.04 17.28
N GLN A 37 -11.84 -15.80 16.51
CA GLN A 37 -11.60 -17.19 16.15
C GLN A 37 -10.96 -17.37 14.75
N LEU A 38 -10.62 -16.29 14.05
CA LEU A 38 -10.07 -16.37 12.69
C LEU A 38 -8.60 -16.78 12.69
N ASP A 39 -8.26 -17.73 11.81
CA ASP A 39 -6.87 -18.08 11.53
C ASP A 39 -6.11 -16.86 10.98
N ALA A 40 -4.85 -16.70 11.38
CA ALA A 40 -3.93 -15.69 10.87
C ALA A 40 -3.85 -15.70 9.33
N ALA A 41 -3.90 -16.89 8.72
CA ALA A 41 -3.81 -17.03 7.27
C ALA A 41 -4.97 -16.38 6.51
N ASN A 42 -6.17 -16.35 7.10
CA ASN A 42 -7.33 -15.67 6.51
C ASN A 42 -7.41 -14.21 6.99
N TYR A 43 -7.13 -13.98 8.27
CA TYR A 43 -7.22 -12.66 8.89
C TYR A 43 -6.28 -11.63 8.25
N LYS A 44 -5.10 -12.06 7.78
CA LYS A 44 -4.15 -11.17 7.11
C LYS A 44 -4.72 -10.47 5.89
N HIS A 45 -5.59 -11.14 5.13
CA HIS A 45 -6.16 -10.58 3.90
C HIS A 45 -7.07 -9.41 4.19
N ILE A 46 -7.80 -9.51 5.28
CA ILE A 46 -8.74 -8.48 5.74
C ILE A 46 -7.94 -7.28 6.24
N VAL A 47 -6.99 -7.52 7.15
CA VAL A 47 -6.23 -6.44 7.77
C VAL A 47 -5.35 -5.72 6.75
N LEU A 48 -4.58 -6.46 5.94
CA LEU A 48 -3.72 -5.85 4.92
C LEU A 48 -4.54 -5.15 3.83
N GLY A 49 -5.70 -5.71 3.44
CA GLY A 49 -6.62 -5.07 2.51
C GLY A 49 -7.19 -3.75 3.05
N LEU A 50 -7.55 -3.71 4.34
CA LEU A 50 -8.05 -2.48 4.98
C LEU A 50 -6.95 -1.42 5.13
N ILE A 51 -5.72 -1.80 5.50
CA ILE A 51 -4.58 -0.89 5.54
C ILE A 51 -4.32 -0.31 4.14
N PHE A 52 -4.36 -1.16 3.11
CA PHE A 52 -4.23 -0.71 1.72
C PHE A 52 -5.33 0.27 1.33
N LEU A 53 -6.59 -0.04 1.66
CA LEU A 53 -7.75 0.82 1.38
C LEU A 53 -7.63 2.19 2.08
N LYS A 54 -7.23 2.20 3.34
CA LYS A 54 -6.94 3.43 4.09
C LYS A 54 -5.87 4.25 3.38
N TYR A 55 -4.77 3.61 2.98
CA TYR A 55 -3.67 4.27 2.31
C TYR A 55 -4.08 4.94 1.01
N ILE A 56 -4.71 4.21 0.09
CA ILE A 56 -5.09 4.79 -1.20
C ILE A 56 -6.10 5.93 -1.01
N SER A 57 -7.01 5.81 -0.04
CA SER A 57 -7.97 6.86 0.25
C SER A 57 -7.32 8.08 0.86
N ASP A 58 -6.40 7.93 1.80
CA ASP A 58 -5.70 9.05 2.41
C ASP A 58 -4.81 9.79 1.41
N ASN A 59 -4.10 9.03 0.57
CA ASN A 59 -3.27 9.59 -0.49
C ASN A 59 -4.12 10.35 -1.51
N PHE A 60 -5.29 9.82 -1.86
CA PHE A 60 -6.27 10.50 -2.71
C PHE A 60 -6.76 11.80 -2.06
N THR A 61 -7.22 11.75 -0.80
CA THR A 61 -7.69 12.95 -0.08
C THR A 61 -6.61 14.01 0.02
N HIS A 62 -5.38 13.62 0.35
CA HIS A 62 -4.25 14.53 0.40
C HIS A 62 -3.96 15.19 -0.96
N GLN A 63 -4.06 14.43 -2.04
CA GLN A 63 -3.94 14.97 -3.39
C GLN A 63 -5.09 15.94 -3.71
N GLN A 64 -6.32 15.66 -3.27
CA GLN A 64 -7.43 16.63 -3.41
C GLN A 64 -7.14 17.95 -2.69
N GLU A 65 -6.62 17.87 -1.46
CA GLU A 65 -6.24 19.06 -0.67
C GLU A 65 -5.14 19.87 -1.37
N LYS A 66 -4.14 19.19 -1.95
CA LYS A 66 -3.07 19.81 -2.75
C LYS A 66 -3.64 20.53 -3.97
N ILE A 67 -4.44 19.83 -4.79
CA ILE A 67 -5.06 20.40 -5.99
C ILE A 67 -5.94 21.59 -5.60
N GLN A 68 -6.75 21.47 -4.56
CA GLN A 68 -7.59 22.56 -4.09
C GLN A 68 -6.78 23.80 -3.68
N ALA A 69 -5.63 23.60 -3.02
CA ALA A 69 -4.72 24.68 -2.67
C ALA A 69 -4.13 25.35 -3.93
N GLU A 70 -3.72 24.56 -4.93
CA GLU A 70 -3.20 25.05 -6.21
C GLU A 70 -4.27 25.83 -7.00
N LEU A 71 -5.50 25.33 -7.07
CA LEU A 71 -6.63 26.02 -7.69
C LEU A 71 -7.00 27.32 -6.97
N SER A 72 -6.62 27.48 -5.70
CA SER A 72 -6.90 28.68 -4.90
C SER A 72 -5.75 29.69 -4.88
N ASP A 73 -4.57 29.34 -5.41
CA ASP A 73 -3.38 30.17 -5.41
C ASP A 73 -3.30 31.01 -6.68
N VAL A 74 -3.36 32.34 -6.54
CA VAL A 74 -3.39 33.32 -7.65
C VAL A 74 -2.15 33.24 -8.53
N GLU A 75 -1.01 32.80 -7.97
CA GLU A 75 0.25 32.67 -8.72
C GLU A 75 0.37 31.32 -9.44
N ASN A 76 -0.54 30.37 -9.17
CA ASN A 76 -0.51 29.06 -9.78
C ASN A 76 -1.16 29.08 -11.18
N PRO A 77 -0.57 28.42 -12.20
CA PRO A 77 -1.18 28.32 -13.53
C PRO A 77 -2.57 27.68 -13.56
N LEU A 78 -2.91 26.87 -12.56
CA LEU A 78 -4.21 26.21 -12.41
C LEU A 78 -5.23 27.08 -11.65
N TYR A 79 -4.89 28.31 -11.26
CA TYR A 79 -5.76 29.17 -10.47
C TYR A 79 -7.17 29.28 -11.05
N LEU A 80 -8.16 28.87 -10.24
CA LEU A 80 -9.57 29.00 -10.55
C LEU A 80 -10.08 30.34 -10.01
N ASP A 81 -10.00 31.38 -10.84
CA ASP A 81 -10.38 32.72 -10.44
C ASP A 81 -11.89 32.82 -10.15
N ARG A 82 -12.21 33.05 -8.88
CA ARG A 82 -13.58 33.18 -8.36
C ARG A 82 -14.38 34.28 -9.07
N THR A 83 -13.71 35.29 -9.65
CA THR A 83 -14.37 36.42 -10.33
C THR A 83 -15.03 36.04 -11.66
N PHE A 84 -14.71 34.87 -12.23
CA PHE A 84 -15.37 34.34 -13.43
C PHE A 84 -16.75 33.70 -13.16
N PHE A 85 -17.20 33.64 -11.90
CA PHE A 85 -18.46 33.00 -11.51
C PHE A 85 -19.40 33.98 -10.84
N ASP A 86 -20.68 33.95 -11.20
CA ASP A 86 -21.68 34.89 -10.67
C ASP A 86 -22.09 34.51 -9.23
N THR A 87 -22.18 33.20 -8.96
CA THR A 87 -22.63 32.67 -7.66
C THR A 87 -21.58 31.81 -6.95
N LYS A 88 -21.74 31.61 -5.63
CA LYS A 88 -20.82 30.75 -4.86
C LYS A 88 -21.02 29.29 -5.24
N GLU A 89 -22.24 28.94 -5.57
CA GLU A 89 -22.68 27.61 -5.97
C GLU A 89 -22.02 27.22 -7.30
N GLU A 90 -22.06 28.08 -8.32
CA GLU A 90 -21.37 27.84 -9.60
C GLU A 90 -19.86 27.65 -9.44
N TYR A 91 -19.21 28.48 -8.60
CA TYR A 91 -17.79 28.31 -8.29
C TYR A 91 -17.51 26.96 -7.62
N GLN A 92 -18.36 26.55 -6.68
CA GLN A 92 -18.18 25.28 -5.98
C GLN A 92 -18.40 24.08 -6.91
N GLU A 93 -19.35 24.17 -7.85
CA GLU A 93 -19.55 23.17 -8.90
C GLU A 93 -18.33 23.07 -9.83
N ALA A 94 -17.78 24.19 -10.28
CA ALA A 94 -16.57 24.22 -11.09
C ALA A 94 -15.35 23.66 -10.33
N LEU A 95 -15.16 24.06 -9.08
CA LEU A 95 -14.10 23.52 -8.21
C LEU A 95 -14.25 22.00 -8.04
N THR A 96 -15.48 21.50 -7.86
CA THR A 96 -15.75 20.07 -7.74
C THR A 96 -15.44 19.34 -9.05
N ALA A 97 -15.78 19.93 -10.19
CA ALA A 97 -15.46 19.37 -11.50
C ALA A 97 -13.94 19.27 -11.75
N GLU A 98 -13.17 20.29 -11.35
CA GLU A 98 -11.70 20.24 -11.40
C GLU A 98 -11.13 19.17 -10.46
N LEU A 99 -11.63 19.09 -9.22
CA LEU A 99 -11.20 18.05 -8.28
C LEU A 99 -11.57 16.63 -8.76
N GLU A 100 -12.58 16.47 -9.61
CA GLU A 100 -12.94 15.18 -10.20
C GLU A 100 -12.19 14.88 -11.52
N ASN A 101 -11.27 15.76 -11.93
CA ASN A 101 -10.39 15.52 -13.08
C ASN A 101 -9.29 14.50 -12.73
N ARG A 102 -9.30 13.35 -13.41
CA ARG A 102 -8.41 12.21 -13.16
C ARG A 102 -6.95 12.49 -13.52
N ASP A 103 -6.68 13.45 -14.39
CA ASP A 103 -5.33 13.73 -14.88
C ASP A 103 -4.43 14.26 -13.76
N TYR A 104 -4.97 15.06 -12.84
CA TYR A 104 -4.23 15.59 -11.68
C TYR A 104 -3.74 14.49 -10.72
N TYR A 105 -4.44 13.36 -10.66
CA TYR A 105 -4.04 12.23 -9.82
C TYR A 105 -3.04 11.34 -10.55
N THR A 106 -3.28 11.09 -11.83
CA THR A 106 -2.41 10.25 -12.67
C THR A 106 -1.00 10.86 -12.80
N ALA A 107 -0.91 12.18 -12.94
CA ALA A 107 0.36 12.90 -13.05
C ALA A 107 1.30 12.69 -11.85
N ASP A 108 0.72 12.56 -10.65
CA ASP A 108 1.45 12.38 -9.39
C ASP A 108 1.46 10.92 -8.91
N ASN A 109 1.11 9.96 -9.76
CA ASN A 109 1.01 8.53 -9.43
C ASN A 109 0.05 8.23 -8.26
N VAL A 110 -1.01 9.01 -8.12
CA VAL A 110 -2.08 8.80 -7.14
C VAL A 110 -3.21 8.00 -7.78
N PHE A 111 -3.59 6.90 -7.14
CA PHE A 111 -4.73 6.10 -7.61
C PHE A 111 -6.05 6.86 -7.47
N TRP A 112 -6.92 6.72 -8.45
CA TRP A 112 -8.26 7.28 -8.39
C TRP A 112 -9.11 6.50 -7.39
N VAL A 113 -9.79 7.20 -6.46
CA VAL A 113 -10.66 6.57 -5.47
C VAL A 113 -12.10 7.10 -5.64
N PRO A 114 -13.02 6.27 -6.15
CA PRO A 114 -14.43 6.62 -6.29
C PRO A 114 -15.05 6.99 -4.94
N ALA A 115 -16.08 7.85 -4.95
CA ALA A 115 -16.75 8.30 -3.73
C ALA A 115 -17.22 7.14 -2.82
N SER A 116 -17.70 6.04 -3.41
CA SER A 116 -18.12 4.83 -2.70
C SER A 116 -16.99 4.02 -2.04
N ALA A 117 -15.74 4.33 -2.36
CA ALA A 117 -14.54 3.65 -1.86
C ALA A 117 -13.64 4.56 -1.00
N ARG A 118 -14.01 5.83 -0.80
CA ARG A 118 -13.30 6.75 0.07
C ARG A 118 -13.48 6.33 1.53
N TRP A 119 -12.40 6.29 2.31
CA TRP A 119 -12.38 5.77 3.67
C TRP A 119 -13.41 6.44 4.59
N GLN A 120 -13.54 7.76 4.52
CA GLN A 120 -14.54 8.49 5.31
C GLN A 120 -15.97 8.02 4.99
N ALA A 121 -16.29 7.86 3.71
CA ALA A 121 -17.61 7.38 3.28
C ALA A 121 -17.86 5.94 3.76
N LEU A 122 -16.84 5.08 3.71
CA LEU A 122 -16.91 3.72 4.23
C LEU A 122 -17.13 3.71 5.75
N GLN A 123 -16.43 4.57 6.50
CA GLN A 123 -16.61 4.71 7.94
C GLN A 123 -18.05 5.13 8.29
N GLU A 124 -18.57 6.17 7.65
CA GLU A 124 -19.93 6.69 7.86
C GLU A 124 -21.01 5.65 7.52
N VAL A 125 -20.82 4.91 6.43
CA VAL A 125 -21.77 3.88 5.99
C VAL A 125 -21.63 2.58 6.79
N SER A 126 -20.44 2.27 7.30
CA SER A 126 -20.17 1.04 8.05
C SER A 126 -20.98 0.91 9.32
N ILE A 127 -21.56 1.99 9.85
CA ILE A 127 -22.41 2.00 11.04
C ILE A 127 -23.90 1.82 10.74
N LEU A 128 -24.30 1.80 9.47
CA LEU A 128 -25.70 1.68 9.08
C LEU A 128 -26.27 0.26 9.35
N ASN A 129 -27.60 0.20 9.39
CA ASN A 129 -28.35 -1.04 9.45
C ASN A 129 -28.54 -1.63 8.05
N THR A 130 -28.56 -2.96 7.95
CA THR A 130 -28.84 -3.67 6.69
C THR A 130 -30.16 -3.19 6.07
N GLY A 131 -30.12 -2.87 4.77
CA GLY A 131 -31.25 -2.33 4.02
C GLY A 131 -31.32 -0.81 3.94
N ALA A 132 -30.50 -0.07 4.70
CA ALA A 132 -30.38 1.38 4.59
C ALA A 132 -29.90 1.82 3.20
N GLU A 133 -30.35 2.98 2.73
CA GLU A 133 -29.94 3.53 1.44
C GLU A 133 -28.51 4.07 1.51
N LEU A 134 -27.74 3.84 0.44
CA LEU A 134 -26.38 4.32 0.31
C LEU A 134 -26.34 5.69 -0.41
N PRO A 135 -25.42 6.60 -0.06
CA PRO A 135 -25.31 7.92 -0.71
C PRO A 135 -25.08 7.86 -2.23
N TRP A 136 -24.45 6.78 -2.70
CA TRP A 136 -24.16 6.52 -4.13
C TRP A 136 -25.17 5.55 -4.77
N GLY A 137 -26.29 5.28 -4.11
CA GLY A 137 -27.35 4.40 -4.59
C GLY A 137 -27.16 2.93 -4.20
N GLY A 138 -28.28 2.20 -4.13
CA GLY A 138 -28.33 0.83 -3.62
C GLY A 138 -28.60 0.76 -2.12
N LYS A 139 -28.45 -0.45 -1.55
CA LYS A 139 -28.74 -0.71 -0.14
C LYS A 139 -27.55 -1.34 0.57
N PHE A 140 -27.28 -0.86 1.79
CA PHE A 140 -26.28 -1.43 2.66
C PHE A 140 -26.61 -2.90 2.95
N SER A 141 -25.66 -3.78 2.68
CA SER A 141 -25.83 -5.25 2.74
C SER A 141 -24.81 -5.92 3.66
N GLY A 142 -24.21 -5.13 4.57
CA GLY A 142 -23.16 -5.57 5.47
C GLY A 142 -21.78 -5.02 5.10
N VAL A 143 -20.89 -4.99 6.09
CA VAL A 143 -19.57 -4.33 5.99
C VAL A 143 -18.62 -5.08 5.05
N ALA A 144 -18.67 -6.41 5.02
CA ALA A 144 -17.82 -7.20 4.13
C ALA A 144 -18.11 -6.90 2.66
N LYS A 145 -19.40 -6.85 2.29
CA LYS A 145 -19.84 -6.50 0.95
C LYS A 145 -19.51 -5.05 0.60
N LEU A 146 -19.66 -4.12 1.56
CA LEU A 146 -19.26 -2.73 1.38
C LEU A 146 -17.78 -2.60 0.98
N ILE A 147 -16.89 -3.32 1.68
CA ILE A 147 -15.44 -3.31 1.39
C ILE A 147 -15.15 -3.96 0.03
N ASP A 148 -15.82 -5.08 -0.29
CA ASP A 148 -15.65 -5.75 -1.59
C ASP A 148 -16.12 -4.87 -2.77
N ASP A 149 -17.26 -4.20 -2.62
CA ASP A 149 -17.78 -3.27 -3.62
C ASP A 149 -16.85 -2.05 -3.79
N ALA A 150 -16.20 -1.60 -2.71
CA ALA A 150 -15.18 -0.57 -2.77
C ALA A 150 -13.94 -1.03 -3.55
N PHE A 151 -13.45 -2.25 -3.28
CA PHE A 151 -12.35 -2.84 -4.05
C PHE A 151 -12.71 -3.00 -5.53
N ASP A 152 -13.91 -3.46 -5.86
CA ASP A 152 -14.39 -3.55 -7.25
C ASP A 152 -14.36 -2.18 -7.94
N ALA A 153 -14.82 -1.12 -7.25
CA ALA A 153 -14.83 0.23 -7.78
C ALA A 153 -13.41 0.76 -8.04
N ILE A 154 -12.48 0.53 -7.11
CA ILE A 154 -11.07 0.92 -7.25
C ILE A 154 -10.42 0.16 -8.42
N GLU A 155 -10.58 -1.15 -8.52
CA GLU A 155 -9.98 -1.94 -9.61
C GLU A 155 -10.51 -1.55 -10.99
N LYS A 156 -11.78 -1.13 -11.07
CA LYS A 156 -12.40 -0.69 -12.33
C LYS A 156 -11.72 0.56 -12.88
N ASP A 157 -11.35 1.50 -12.02
CA ASP A 157 -10.77 2.79 -12.42
C ASP A 157 -9.23 2.78 -12.46
N ASN A 158 -8.58 1.75 -11.90
CA ASN A 158 -7.13 1.68 -11.79
C ASN A 158 -6.58 0.38 -12.39
N GLU A 159 -6.09 0.44 -13.64
CA GLU A 159 -5.63 -0.74 -14.38
C GLU A 159 -4.52 -1.52 -13.66
N LYS A 160 -3.57 -0.82 -13.03
CA LYS A 160 -2.47 -1.42 -12.25
C LYS A 160 -2.95 -2.27 -11.06
N LEU A 161 -4.17 -2.03 -10.57
CA LEU A 161 -4.76 -2.74 -9.42
C LEU A 161 -5.72 -3.85 -9.82
N LYS A 162 -5.99 -4.04 -11.12
CA LYS A 162 -6.99 -5.02 -11.59
C LYS A 162 -6.66 -6.44 -11.13
N GLY A 163 -7.57 -7.04 -10.36
CA GLY A 163 -7.40 -8.39 -9.80
C GLY A 163 -6.38 -8.51 -8.65
N VAL A 164 -5.79 -7.38 -8.22
CA VAL A 164 -4.82 -7.34 -7.12
C VAL A 164 -5.52 -7.40 -5.76
N LEU A 165 -6.66 -6.74 -5.59
CA LEU A 165 -7.30 -6.63 -4.29
C LEU A 165 -8.05 -7.92 -3.96
N GLN A 166 -7.87 -8.44 -2.74
CA GLN A 166 -8.50 -9.68 -2.33
C GLN A 166 -9.84 -9.40 -1.65
N ARG A 167 -10.92 -9.96 -2.21
CA ARG A 167 -12.25 -9.83 -1.63
C ARG A 167 -12.33 -10.57 -0.29
N ILE A 168 -13.04 -9.99 0.66
CA ILE A 168 -13.09 -10.42 2.05
C ILE A 168 -14.39 -11.11 2.45
N SER A 169 -15.49 -10.97 1.69
CA SER A 169 -16.77 -11.60 2.03
C SER A 169 -16.70 -13.13 2.09
N GLY A 170 -15.74 -13.73 1.39
CA GLY A 170 -15.49 -15.18 1.43
C GLY A 170 -14.98 -15.71 2.78
N TYR A 171 -14.49 -14.85 3.67
CA TYR A 171 -13.94 -15.26 4.98
C TYR A 171 -14.98 -15.32 6.10
N ALA A 172 -16.25 -14.97 5.83
CA ALA A 172 -17.36 -15.02 6.79
C ALA A 172 -17.04 -14.35 8.15
N VAL A 173 -16.43 -13.17 8.10
CA VAL A 173 -16.01 -12.42 9.29
C VAL A 173 -17.20 -11.72 9.92
N ASN A 174 -17.24 -11.69 11.26
CA ASN A 174 -18.28 -10.99 11.99
C ASN A 174 -18.28 -9.49 11.66
N GLU A 175 -19.46 -8.90 11.44
CA GLU A 175 -19.60 -7.47 11.16
C GLU A 175 -18.98 -6.59 12.25
N ASP A 176 -19.13 -6.95 13.53
CA ASP A 176 -18.56 -6.19 14.65
C ASP A 176 -17.04 -6.13 14.59
N THR A 177 -16.40 -7.23 14.16
CA THR A 177 -14.95 -7.27 13.93
C THR A 177 -14.55 -6.32 12.80
N LEU A 178 -15.29 -6.30 11.68
CA LEU A 178 -14.99 -5.42 10.56
C LEU A 178 -15.22 -3.95 10.91
N ARG A 179 -16.31 -3.61 11.61
CA ARG A 179 -16.57 -2.26 12.12
C ARG A 179 -15.48 -1.82 13.08
N GLY A 180 -15.09 -2.70 14.01
CA GLY A 180 -14.00 -2.45 14.95
C GLY A 180 -12.66 -2.18 14.25
N LEU A 181 -12.35 -2.91 13.17
CA LEU A 181 -11.15 -2.67 12.36
C LEU A 181 -11.20 -1.32 11.63
N ILE A 182 -12.33 -0.96 11.04
CA ILE A 182 -12.50 0.35 10.40
C ILE A 182 -12.30 1.48 11.41
N ILE A 183 -12.89 1.38 12.60
CA ILE A 183 -12.72 2.36 13.67
C ILE A 183 -11.24 2.44 14.09
N LEU A 184 -10.61 1.28 14.33
CA LEU A 184 -9.20 1.20 14.74
C LEU A 184 -8.26 1.95 13.79
N PHE A 185 -8.43 1.76 12.48
CA PHE A 185 -7.59 2.44 11.48
C PHE A 185 -8.04 3.88 11.17
N SER A 186 -9.20 4.31 11.65
CA SER A 186 -9.68 5.69 11.52
C SER A 186 -9.11 6.60 12.61
N ASP A 187 -8.87 6.06 13.81
CA ASP A 187 -8.34 6.80 14.97
C ASP A 187 -6.86 7.22 14.81
N THR A 188 -6.21 6.80 13.74
CA THR A 188 -4.82 7.14 13.41
C THR A 188 -4.77 8.15 12.27
N ASN A 189 -4.40 9.39 12.58
CA ASN A 189 -4.17 10.42 11.57
C ASN A 189 -2.75 10.31 11.01
N PHE A 190 -2.60 9.66 9.84
CA PHE A 190 -1.31 9.41 9.21
C PHE A 190 -0.74 10.63 8.46
N THR A 191 -1.56 11.65 8.14
CA THR A 191 -1.09 12.82 7.38
C THR A 191 -0.42 13.88 8.24
N ARG A 192 -0.73 13.94 9.54
CA ARG A 192 -0.13 14.88 10.50
C ARG A 192 0.12 14.20 11.85
N PRO A 193 1.04 13.22 11.90
CA PRO A 193 1.31 12.50 13.14
C PRO A 193 1.94 13.43 14.19
N THR A 194 1.51 13.27 15.44
CA THR A 194 2.15 13.89 16.60
C THR A 194 2.54 12.80 17.60
N TYR A 195 3.66 12.99 18.29
CA TYR A 195 4.14 12.10 19.32
C TYR A 195 4.59 12.91 20.53
N ASN A 196 4.00 12.65 21.70
CA ASN A 196 4.23 13.42 22.92
C ASN A 196 4.04 14.95 22.79
N GLY A 197 3.11 15.37 21.92
CA GLY A 197 2.83 16.78 21.66
C GLY A 197 3.70 17.42 20.58
N GLU A 198 4.72 16.71 20.09
CA GLU A 198 5.61 17.19 19.02
C GLU A 198 5.21 16.62 17.65
N PRO A 199 5.29 17.40 16.55
CA PRO A 199 5.09 16.88 15.20
C PRO A 199 6.13 15.83 14.83
N VAL A 200 5.68 14.71 14.26
CA VAL A 200 6.59 13.72 13.68
C VAL A 200 6.71 14.00 12.19
N HIS A 201 7.93 14.29 11.72
CA HIS A 201 8.19 14.58 10.31
C HIS A 201 8.28 13.28 9.48
N LEU A 202 7.17 12.56 9.35
CA LEU A 202 7.01 11.41 8.46
C LEU A 202 5.82 11.67 7.53
N GLY A 203 5.97 11.33 6.24
CA GLY A 203 4.86 11.36 5.31
C GLY A 203 3.86 10.22 5.62
N ALA A 204 2.58 10.44 5.36
CA ALA A 204 1.54 9.39 5.52
C ALA A 204 1.90 8.10 4.79
N LYS A 205 2.51 8.24 3.61
CA LYS A 205 3.02 7.16 2.78
C LYS A 205 4.07 6.31 3.50
N ASP A 206 5.02 6.93 4.19
CA ASP A 206 6.08 6.22 4.91
C ASP A 206 5.51 5.45 6.11
N ILE A 207 4.58 6.07 6.83
CA ILE A 207 3.95 5.46 8.00
C ILE A 207 3.13 4.24 7.59
N LEU A 208 2.27 4.38 6.58
CA LEU A 208 1.42 3.29 6.12
C LEU A 208 2.22 2.17 5.43
N GLY A 209 3.27 2.53 4.68
CA GLY A 209 4.25 1.57 4.17
C GLY A 209 4.89 0.75 5.29
N HIS A 210 5.32 1.42 6.36
CA HIS A 210 5.90 0.77 7.55
C HIS A 210 4.91 -0.16 8.24
N VAL A 211 3.71 0.34 8.56
CA VAL A 211 2.65 -0.45 9.21
C VAL A 211 2.31 -1.68 8.35
N TYR A 212 2.18 -1.52 7.03
CA TYR A 212 1.90 -2.64 6.13
C TYR A 212 3.01 -3.71 6.17
N GLU A 213 4.28 -3.32 6.13
CA GLU A 213 5.43 -4.23 6.27
C GLU A 213 5.45 -4.94 7.63
N TYR A 214 5.16 -4.20 8.70
CA TYR A 214 5.11 -4.75 10.05
C TYR A 214 4.03 -5.83 10.15
N PHE A 215 2.80 -5.53 9.74
CA PHE A 215 1.70 -6.51 9.74
C PHE A 215 2.00 -7.72 8.87
N LEU A 216 2.57 -7.51 7.68
CA LEU A 216 2.98 -8.59 6.78
C LEU A 216 4.01 -9.52 7.45
N GLY A 217 5.03 -8.97 8.11
CA GLY A 217 6.02 -9.74 8.86
C GLY A 217 5.41 -10.49 10.06
N ARG A 218 4.52 -9.85 10.81
CA ARG A 218 3.81 -10.46 11.96
C ARG A 218 2.91 -11.61 11.53
N PHE A 219 2.18 -11.47 10.43
CA PHE A 219 1.37 -12.57 9.88
C PHE A 219 2.23 -13.72 9.37
N ALA A 220 3.37 -13.43 8.73
CA ALA A 220 4.31 -14.48 8.31
C ALA A 220 4.86 -15.27 9.50
N GLN A 221 5.17 -14.60 10.62
CA GLN A 221 5.60 -15.27 11.86
C GLN A 221 4.47 -16.11 12.48
N ALA A 222 3.25 -15.57 12.54
CA ALA A 222 2.10 -16.24 13.14
C ALA A 222 1.65 -17.50 12.38
N GLU A 223 1.83 -17.55 11.06
CA GLU A 223 1.52 -18.73 10.25
C GLU A 223 2.47 -19.92 10.47
N GLY A 224 3.59 -19.74 11.19
CA GLY A 224 4.52 -20.81 11.54
C GLY A 224 5.20 -21.50 10.34
N LYS A 225 5.08 -20.95 9.13
CA LYS A 225 5.69 -21.49 7.92
C LYS A 225 7.17 -21.13 7.91
N ARG A 226 8.05 -22.14 7.93
CA ARG A 226 9.51 -21.97 7.97
C ARG A 226 10.02 -21.17 6.75
N GLY A 227 10.22 -19.87 6.93
CA GLY A 227 11.48 -19.13 6.71
C GLY A 227 11.97 -18.77 5.31
N GLY A 228 11.47 -19.37 4.22
CA GLY A 228 12.00 -19.09 2.86
C GLY A 228 10.98 -18.67 1.80
N GLN A 229 9.70 -18.99 1.98
CA GLN A 229 8.71 -18.88 0.89
C GLN A 229 7.91 -17.57 0.86
N TYR A 230 7.87 -16.81 1.96
CA TYR A 230 6.89 -15.71 2.09
C TYR A 230 7.47 -14.41 2.65
N PHE A 231 8.51 -14.49 3.49
CA PHE A 231 9.10 -13.31 4.14
C PHE A 231 10.58 -13.55 4.47
N THR A 232 11.44 -12.68 3.97
CA THR A 232 12.87 -12.66 4.27
C THR A 232 13.14 -11.63 5.36
N PRO A 233 13.83 -11.97 6.47
CA PRO A 233 14.14 -11.00 7.53
C PRO A 233 14.87 -9.76 7.00
N LYS A 234 14.49 -8.58 7.50
CA LYS A 234 15.03 -7.27 7.06
C LYS A 234 16.55 -7.24 7.03
N SER A 235 17.23 -7.82 8.03
CA SER A 235 18.70 -7.86 8.10
C SER A 235 19.35 -8.56 6.90
N ILE A 236 18.74 -9.64 6.40
CA ILE A 236 19.26 -10.40 5.25
C ILE A 236 19.00 -9.63 3.95
N VAL A 237 17.78 -9.10 3.80
CA VAL A 237 17.42 -8.30 2.63
C VAL A 237 18.32 -7.06 2.52
N SER A 238 18.51 -6.33 3.62
CA SER A 238 19.41 -5.18 3.68
C SER A 238 20.83 -5.56 3.29
N LEU A 239 21.40 -6.62 3.88
CA LEU A 239 22.74 -7.06 3.53
C LEU A 239 22.92 -7.33 2.03
N ILE A 240 22.00 -8.08 1.42
CA ILE A 240 22.09 -8.43 0.00
C ILE A 240 22.00 -7.19 -0.88
N VAL A 241 21.06 -6.28 -0.60
CA VAL A 241 20.88 -5.05 -1.39
C VAL A 241 22.10 -4.13 -1.26
N GLU A 242 22.62 -3.94 -0.05
CA GLU A 242 23.83 -3.13 0.21
C GLU A 242 25.07 -3.71 -0.50
N MET A 243 25.16 -5.04 -0.64
CA MET A 243 26.26 -5.68 -1.38
C MET A 243 26.12 -5.54 -2.90
N LEU A 244 24.88 -5.49 -3.42
CA LEU A 244 24.62 -5.40 -4.85
C LEU A 244 24.66 -3.96 -5.37
N GLU A 245 24.41 -2.98 -4.52
CA GLU A 245 24.43 -1.56 -4.84
C GLU A 245 23.60 -1.18 -6.09
N PRO A 246 22.28 -1.51 -6.15
CA PRO A 246 21.45 -1.28 -7.32
C PRO A 246 21.05 0.20 -7.50
N TYR A 247 21.99 1.06 -7.89
CA TYR A 247 21.75 2.50 -8.09
C TYR A 247 20.93 2.84 -9.35
N SER A 248 20.99 2.00 -10.38
CA SER A 248 20.29 2.20 -11.65
C SER A 248 20.25 0.92 -12.46
N GLY A 249 19.22 0.72 -13.29
CA GLY A 249 19.09 -0.45 -14.16
C GLY A 249 17.93 -1.34 -13.77
N ARG A 250 17.96 -2.60 -14.24
CA ARG A 250 16.87 -3.56 -14.09
C ARG A 250 17.14 -4.48 -12.92
N VAL A 251 16.29 -4.39 -11.90
CA VAL A 251 16.34 -5.23 -10.70
C VAL A 251 15.31 -6.33 -10.83
N TYR A 252 15.71 -7.59 -10.59
CA TYR A 252 14.84 -8.75 -10.74
C TYR A 252 14.87 -9.68 -9.53
N ASP A 253 13.68 -10.11 -9.10
CA ASP A 253 13.51 -11.22 -8.17
C ASP A 253 12.55 -12.30 -8.75
N PRO A 254 13.06 -13.48 -9.16
CA PRO A 254 12.26 -14.57 -9.72
C PRO A 254 11.38 -15.31 -8.70
N ALA A 255 11.51 -15.06 -7.41
CA ALA A 255 10.71 -15.67 -6.34
C ALA A 255 10.45 -14.63 -5.26
N MET A 256 9.83 -13.51 -5.67
CA MET A 256 9.82 -12.26 -4.92
C MET A 256 9.09 -12.29 -3.58
N GLY A 257 8.26 -13.32 -3.35
CA GLY A 257 7.39 -13.36 -2.20
C GLY A 257 6.54 -12.08 -2.16
N SER A 258 6.56 -11.39 -1.02
CA SER A 258 5.83 -10.14 -0.81
C SER A 258 6.57 -8.87 -1.29
N GLY A 259 7.68 -9.02 -2.03
CA GLY A 259 8.42 -7.90 -2.63
C GLY A 259 9.40 -7.19 -1.70
N GLY A 260 9.88 -7.87 -0.64
CA GLY A 260 10.76 -7.26 0.37
C GLY A 260 12.08 -6.71 -0.20
N PHE A 261 12.68 -7.39 -1.19
CA PHE A 261 13.89 -6.92 -1.88
C PHE A 261 13.70 -5.60 -2.62
N PHE A 262 12.52 -5.38 -3.20
CA PHE A 262 12.19 -4.14 -3.91
C PHE A 262 11.99 -2.97 -2.96
N VAL A 263 11.33 -3.20 -1.82
CA VAL A 263 11.22 -2.20 -0.75
C VAL A 263 12.59 -1.80 -0.23
N GLN A 264 13.47 -2.78 0.00
CA GLN A 264 14.81 -2.49 0.48
C GLN A 264 15.68 -1.79 -0.58
N THR A 265 15.47 -2.07 -1.86
CA THR A 265 16.11 -1.36 -2.97
C THR A 265 15.75 0.14 -2.97
N GLU A 266 14.47 0.48 -2.80
CA GLU A 266 14.03 1.88 -2.66
C GLU A 266 14.66 2.56 -1.44
N ARG A 267 14.68 1.88 -0.29
CA ARG A 267 15.34 2.38 0.93
C ARG A 267 16.83 2.63 0.73
N PHE A 268 17.54 1.69 0.09
CA PHE A 268 18.96 1.81 -0.23
C PHE A 268 19.22 3.05 -1.09
N ILE A 269 18.47 3.20 -2.18
CA ILE A 269 18.62 4.33 -3.12
C ILE A 269 18.33 5.65 -2.40
N THR A 270 17.26 5.71 -1.62
CA THR A 270 16.88 6.92 -0.85
C THR A 270 17.96 7.29 0.17
N ALA A 271 18.47 6.31 0.94
CA ALA A 271 19.51 6.53 1.94
C ALA A 271 20.83 7.04 1.32
N HIS A 272 21.11 6.64 0.08
CA HIS A 272 22.27 7.07 -0.68
C HIS A 272 22.00 8.26 -1.62
N GLN A 273 20.88 8.97 -1.44
CA GLN A 273 20.49 10.16 -2.21
C GLN A 273 20.39 9.91 -3.73
N GLY A 274 20.11 8.67 -4.13
CA GLY A 274 19.84 8.29 -5.50
C GLY A 274 18.40 8.54 -5.90
N ASN A 275 18.06 8.19 -7.14
CA ASN A 275 16.71 8.34 -7.69
C ASN A 275 16.12 6.96 -8.03
N ILE A 276 15.03 6.57 -7.35
CA ILE A 276 14.34 5.29 -7.57
C ILE A 276 13.87 5.12 -9.02
N ASN A 277 13.57 6.23 -9.73
CA ASN A 277 13.13 6.21 -11.12
C ASN A 277 14.24 5.75 -12.10
N ASN A 278 15.49 5.66 -11.65
CA ASN A 278 16.58 5.07 -12.42
C ASN A 278 16.56 3.54 -12.40
N VAL A 279 15.72 2.93 -11.57
CA VAL A 279 15.57 1.49 -11.43
C VAL A 279 14.22 1.03 -11.99
N SER A 280 14.25 -0.04 -12.76
CA SER A 280 13.05 -0.74 -13.21
C SER A 280 12.92 -2.07 -12.47
N ILE A 281 11.79 -2.28 -11.81
CA ILE A 281 11.56 -3.47 -10.98
C ILE A 281 10.82 -4.54 -11.76
N TYR A 282 11.39 -5.75 -11.75
CA TYR A 282 10.82 -6.96 -12.32
C TYR A 282 10.70 -8.02 -11.24
N GLY A 283 9.62 -8.77 -11.24
CA GLY A 283 9.42 -9.82 -10.24
C GLY A 283 8.56 -10.96 -10.73
N GLN A 284 8.70 -12.13 -10.12
CA GLN A 284 7.80 -13.23 -10.35
C GLN A 284 7.50 -13.95 -9.03
N GLU A 285 6.25 -14.36 -8.86
CA GLU A 285 5.79 -15.12 -7.70
C GLU A 285 4.81 -16.19 -8.17
N PHE A 286 4.96 -17.39 -7.64
CA PHE A 286 4.11 -18.53 -7.98
C PHE A 286 2.76 -18.47 -7.25
N ASN A 287 2.77 -18.11 -5.97
CA ASN A 287 1.59 -18.08 -5.13
C ASN A 287 0.69 -16.88 -5.49
N PRO A 288 -0.58 -17.10 -5.91
CA PRO A 288 -1.47 -16.03 -6.35
C PRO A 288 -1.73 -14.99 -5.27
N THR A 289 -1.85 -15.46 -4.03
CA THR A 289 -2.11 -14.60 -2.87
C THR A 289 -0.89 -13.74 -2.55
N THR A 290 0.30 -14.33 -2.54
CA THR A 290 1.54 -13.58 -2.26
C THR A 290 1.86 -12.57 -3.36
N TRP A 291 1.60 -12.92 -4.63
CA TRP A 291 1.76 -12.02 -5.78
C TRP A 291 0.91 -10.74 -5.62
N LYS A 292 -0.34 -10.88 -5.16
CA LYS A 292 -1.23 -9.76 -4.84
C LYS A 292 -0.70 -8.90 -3.68
N LEU A 293 -0.19 -9.54 -2.63
CA LEU A 293 0.41 -8.83 -1.49
C LEU A 293 1.62 -7.99 -1.94
N ALA A 294 2.47 -8.51 -2.82
CA ALA A 294 3.61 -7.79 -3.38
C ALA A 294 3.15 -6.58 -4.21
N ALA A 295 2.14 -6.76 -5.08
CA ALA A 295 1.59 -5.68 -5.89
C ALA A 295 1.03 -4.53 -5.02
N MET A 296 0.25 -4.87 -3.98
CA MET A 296 -0.21 -3.87 -2.99
C MET A 296 0.96 -3.21 -2.26
N ASN A 297 2.01 -3.96 -1.92
CA ASN A 297 3.18 -3.45 -1.22
C ASN A 297 3.95 -2.41 -2.06
N MET A 298 4.07 -2.64 -3.38
CA MET A 298 4.68 -1.68 -4.32
C MET A 298 3.79 -0.45 -4.51
N ALA A 299 2.48 -0.66 -4.68
CA ALA A 299 1.50 0.41 -4.82
C ALA A 299 1.48 1.36 -3.61
N ILE A 300 1.60 0.84 -2.37
CA ILE A 300 1.73 1.67 -1.17
C ILE A 300 2.98 2.56 -1.20
N ARG A 301 4.06 2.10 -1.83
CA ARG A 301 5.30 2.88 -1.96
C ARG A 301 5.38 3.68 -3.25
N GLY A 302 4.34 3.66 -4.08
CA GLY A 302 4.38 4.32 -5.39
C GLY A 302 5.58 3.87 -6.23
N ILE A 303 5.99 2.61 -6.07
CA ILE A 303 7.07 2.01 -6.84
C ILE A 303 6.44 1.36 -8.07
N ASP A 304 6.91 1.71 -9.26
CA ASP A 304 6.50 1.03 -10.48
C ASP A 304 7.11 -0.37 -10.58
N TYR A 305 6.33 -1.33 -11.05
CA TYR A 305 6.71 -2.74 -11.10
C TYR A 305 6.16 -3.47 -12.33
N ASP A 306 6.88 -4.49 -12.77
CA ASP A 306 6.45 -5.48 -13.76
C ASP A 306 6.56 -6.89 -13.14
N PHE A 307 5.43 -7.40 -12.64
CA PHE A 307 5.34 -8.73 -12.03
C PHE A 307 4.86 -9.83 -12.97
N GLY A 308 4.97 -9.60 -14.28
CA GLY A 308 4.40 -10.47 -15.30
C GLY A 308 2.89 -10.34 -15.43
N LYS A 309 2.29 -11.17 -16.29
CA LYS A 309 0.84 -11.09 -16.59
C LYS A 309 -0.04 -11.63 -15.46
N HIS A 310 0.48 -12.57 -14.69
CA HIS A 310 -0.18 -13.23 -13.56
C HIS A 310 0.88 -13.98 -12.73
N ASN A 311 0.50 -14.47 -11.55
CA ASN A 311 1.35 -15.35 -10.76
C ASN A 311 1.66 -16.64 -11.53
N ALA A 312 2.93 -17.03 -11.60
CA ALA A 312 3.36 -18.16 -12.41
C ALA A 312 4.63 -18.76 -11.84
N ASP A 313 4.86 -20.05 -12.12
CA ASP A 313 6.09 -20.73 -11.74
C ASP A 313 7.23 -20.28 -12.67
N SER A 314 8.32 -19.79 -12.07
CA SER A 314 9.43 -19.16 -12.78
C SER A 314 10.24 -20.12 -13.65
N PHE A 315 10.10 -21.44 -13.44
CA PHE A 315 10.76 -22.45 -14.26
C PHE A 315 9.90 -22.85 -15.46
N THR A 316 8.62 -23.11 -15.23
CA THR A 316 7.71 -23.64 -16.27
C THR A 316 7.09 -22.54 -17.14
N GLN A 317 6.88 -21.35 -16.57
CA GLN A 317 6.23 -20.22 -17.22
C GLN A 317 6.94 -18.90 -16.88
N PRO A 318 8.21 -18.74 -17.31
CA PRO A 318 8.97 -17.52 -17.07
C PRO A 318 8.25 -16.32 -17.72
N GLN A 319 8.02 -15.26 -16.95
CA GLN A 319 7.27 -14.09 -17.42
C GLN A 319 8.14 -13.06 -18.15
N HIS A 320 9.47 -13.09 -17.96
CA HIS A 320 10.41 -12.06 -18.44
C HIS A 320 11.53 -12.61 -19.33
N ILE A 321 11.19 -13.53 -20.25
CA ILE A 321 12.19 -14.28 -21.06
C ILE A 321 13.04 -13.41 -22.00
N ASP A 322 12.52 -12.25 -22.41
CA ASP A 322 13.14 -11.33 -23.36
C ASP A 322 13.92 -10.20 -22.68
N LYS A 323 13.97 -10.19 -21.34
CA LYS A 323 14.60 -9.11 -20.56
C LYS A 323 15.92 -9.59 -19.96
N LYS A 324 17.00 -8.87 -20.26
CA LYS A 324 18.27 -8.97 -19.53
C LYS A 324 18.19 -8.07 -18.29
N MET A 325 18.57 -8.62 -17.15
CA MET A 325 18.54 -7.97 -15.84
C MET A 325 19.96 -7.57 -15.44
N ASP A 326 20.11 -6.44 -14.76
CA ASP A 326 21.39 -5.93 -14.28
C ASP A 326 21.70 -6.47 -12.88
N PHE A 327 20.67 -6.55 -12.02
CA PHE A 327 20.76 -7.08 -10.67
C PHE A 327 19.70 -8.17 -10.48
N ILE A 328 20.13 -9.32 -9.96
CA ILE A 328 19.23 -10.43 -9.63
C ILE A 328 19.43 -10.75 -8.15
N MET A 329 18.35 -10.71 -7.39
CA MET A 329 18.32 -11.01 -5.96
C MET A 329 17.11 -11.88 -5.67
N ALA A 330 17.28 -12.93 -4.86
CA ALA A 330 16.20 -13.85 -4.54
C ALA A 330 16.47 -14.54 -3.21
N ASN A 331 15.40 -14.87 -2.50
CA ASN A 331 15.42 -15.85 -1.41
C ASN A 331 14.39 -16.93 -1.74
N PRO A 332 14.71 -17.87 -2.65
CA PRO A 332 13.76 -18.87 -3.10
C PRO A 332 13.44 -19.88 -1.99
N PRO A 333 12.35 -20.66 -2.13
CA PRO A 333 12.06 -21.74 -1.20
C PRO A 333 13.21 -22.75 -1.12
N PHE A 334 13.63 -23.10 0.09
CA PHE A 334 14.63 -24.15 0.27
C PHE A 334 14.05 -25.54 0.00
N ASN A 335 14.87 -26.44 -0.56
CA ASN A 335 14.59 -27.88 -0.70
C ASN A 335 13.31 -28.25 -1.49
N ILE A 336 13.05 -27.60 -2.62
CA ILE A 336 11.96 -28.02 -3.51
C ILE A 336 12.38 -29.30 -4.25
N SER A 337 11.86 -30.45 -3.84
CA SER A 337 12.21 -31.78 -4.38
C SER A 337 11.65 -32.05 -5.77
N ASP A 338 10.56 -31.38 -6.15
CA ASP A 338 9.76 -31.74 -7.34
C ASP A 338 10.08 -30.86 -8.56
N LEU A 339 11.16 -30.07 -8.51
CA LEU A 339 11.55 -29.14 -9.58
C LEU A 339 11.99 -29.86 -10.87
N VAL A 340 12.71 -30.98 -10.72
CA VAL A 340 13.34 -31.68 -11.85
C VAL A 340 12.31 -32.35 -12.77
N GLU A 341 11.14 -32.74 -12.24
CA GLU A 341 10.06 -33.35 -13.04
C GLU A 341 9.22 -32.33 -13.81
N ARG A 342 9.27 -31.04 -13.40
CA ARG A 342 8.42 -29.98 -13.96
C ARG A 342 9.08 -29.19 -15.09
N ILE A 343 10.39 -29.28 -15.25
CA ILE A 343 11.11 -28.62 -16.34
C ILE A 343 11.09 -29.57 -17.55
N PRO A 344 10.24 -29.34 -18.58
CA PRO A 344 10.41 -30.08 -19.81
C PRO A 344 11.79 -29.72 -20.35
N CYS A 345 12.66 -30.73 -20.53
CA CYS A 345 13.91 -30.57 -21.27
C CYS A 345 13.57 -29.89 -22.60
N ARG A 346 14.00 -28.65 -22.79
CA ARG A 346 13.93 -27.94 -24.06
C ARG A 346 15.30 -27.86 -24.67
#